data_AF-A0A5N9CLI5-F1
#
_entry.id   AF-A0A5N9CLI5-F1
#
_cell.length_a   1.000
_cell.length_b   1.000
_cell.length_c   1.000
_cell.angle_alpha   90.00
_cell.angle_beta   90.00
_cell.angle_gamma   90.00
#
_symmetry.space_group_name_H-M   'P 1'
#
loop_
_entity.id
_entity.type
_entity.pdbx_description
1 polymer ?
#
loop_
_entity_poly.entity_id
_entity_poly.type
_entity_poly.pdbx_seq_one_letter_code
_entity_poly.pdbx_strand_id
1 'polypeptide(L)'
;MSYMINHIHIKTDDPDKVAEWYAEAFGFEIISRRVRDFNSKLMDYFIVTQSRDGTRVNISGARSNETLPEIGSGVHEGLEHFGITVPNINEELERLQKLGAVFRTTHRNS
;
A
#
# COMPACT_ATOMS: atom_id res chain seq x y z
N MET A 1 20.50 -19.94 1.55
CA MET A 1 19.37 -19.54 2.43
C MET A 1 18.39 -18.73 1.59
N SER A 2 17.09 -19.03 1.70
CA SER A 2 16.04 -18.22 1.10
C SER A 2 15.61 -17.12 2.07
N TYR A 3 15.37 -15.91 1.55
CA TYR A 3 14.82 -14.78 2.29
C TYR A 3 13.44 -14.46 1.71
N MET A 4 12.53 -13.97 2.56
CA MET A 4 11.18 -13.57 2.16
C MET A 4 10.94 -12.11 2.48
N ILE A 5 10.13 -11.45 1.64
CA ILE A 5 9.64 -10.10 1.93
C ILE A 5 8.76 -10.18 3.18
N ASN A 6 9.13 -9.45 4.24
CA ASN A 6 8.35 -9.44 5.47
C ASN A 6 7.12 -8.53 5.36
N HIS A 7 7.30 -7.33 4.81
CA HIS A 7 6.22 -6.36 4.60
C HIS A 7 6.62 -5.28 3.57
N ILE A 8 5.60 -4.62 3.04
CA ILE A 8 5.69 -3.33 2.34
C ILE A 8 5.07 -2.27 3.24
N HIS A 9 5.57 -1.02 3.22
CA HIS A 9 5.02 0.08 4.01
C HIS A 9 4.59 1.23 3.11
N ILE A 10 3.33 1.63 3.22
CA ILE A 10 2.70 2.75 2.51
C ILE A 10 2.47 3.92 3.47
N LYS A 11 2.88 5.11 3.03
CA LYS A 11 2.52 6.40 3.64
C LYS A 11 1.39 7.04 2.83
N THR A 12 0.37 7.55 3.50
CA THR A 12 -0.82 8.15 2.87
C THR A 12 -1.49 9.13 3.83
N ASP A 13 -2.26 10.08 3.30
CA ASP A 13 -3.04 11.02 4.11
C ASP A 13 -4.30 10.36 4.70
N ASP A 14 -4.77 9.25 4.12
CA ASP A 14 -5.95 8.52 4.59
C ASP A 14 -5.66 7.01 4.75
N PRO A 15 -5.07 6.61 5.89
CA PRO A 15 -4.70 5.22 6.13
C PRO A 15 -5.88 4.25 6.11
N ASP A 16 -7.04 4.66 6.61
CA ASP A 16 -8.23 3.80 6.66
C ASP A 16 -8.75 3.53 5.24
N LYS A 17 -8.89 4.56 4.41
CA LYS A 17 -9.32 4.39 3.02
C LYS A 17 -8.39 3.47 2.22
N VAL A 18 -7.08 3.62 2.39
CA VAL A 18 -6.12 2.70 1.74
C VAL A 18 -6.27 1.29 2.28
N ALA A 19 -6.36 1.09 3.60
CA ALA A 19 -6.49 -0.24 4.19
C ALA A 19 -7.78 -0.95 3.76
N GLU A 20 -8.89 -0.23 3.73
CA GLU A 20 -10.19 -0.72 3.25
C GLU A 20 -10.13 -1.11 1.77
N TRP A 21 -9.47 -0.29 0.94
CA TRP A 21 -9.26 -0.63 -0.46
C TRP A 21 -8.45 -1.91 -0.64
N TYR A 22 -7.38 -2.14 0.16
CA TYR A 22 -6.64 -3.40 0.11
C TYR A 22 -7.49 -4.61 0.54
N ALA A 23 -8.36 -4.42 1.54
CA ALA A 23 -9.28 -5.45 2.00
C ALA A 23 -10.31 -5.80 0.90
N GLU A 24 -10.93 -4.80 0.28
CA GLU A 24 -11.93 -4.99 -0.77
C GLU A 24 -11.32 -5.49 -2.08
N ALA A 25 -10.20 -4.90 -2.51
CA ALA A 25 -9.56 -5.22 -3.77
C ALA A 25 -8.87 -6.58 -3.71
N PHE A 26 -8.11 -6.88 -2.66
CA PHE A 26 -7.23 -8.05 -2.65
C PHE A 26 -7.57 -9.06 -1.55
N GLY A 27 -8.63 -8.83 -0.78
CA GLY A 27 -9.02 -9.73 0.30
C GLY A 27 -8.04 -9.73 1.48
N PHE A 28 -7.30 -8.65 1.67
CA PHE A 28 -6.38 -8.52 2.81
C PHE A 28 -7.19 -8.37 4.11
N GLU A 29 -6.74 -9.03 5.18
CA GLU A 29 -7.33 -8.87 6.51
C GLU A 29 -6.70 -7.66 7.21
N ILE A 30 -7.53 -6.82 7.84
CA ILE A 30 -7.05 -5.72 8.69
C ILE A 30 -6.77 -6.27 10.10
N ILE A 31 -5.50 -6.53 10.38
CA ILE A 31 -5.05 -7.19 11.60
C ILE A 31 -5.04 -6.23 12.80
N SER A 32 -4.74 -4.96 12.58
CA SER A 32 -4.71 -3.98 13.67
C SER A 32 -4.81 -2.55 13.17
N ARG A 33 -5.42 -1.70 13.99
CA ARG A 33 -5.37 -0.24 13.92
C ARG A 33 -4.86 0.27 15.25
N ARG A 34 -3.84 1.14 15.24
CA ARG A 34 -3.31 1.73 16.47
C ARG A 34 -2.62 3.06 16.21
N VAL A 35 -2.67 3.92 17.21
CA VAL A 35 -1.75 5.07 17.27
C VAL A 35 -0.47 4.59 17.92
N ARG A 36 0.67 4.83 17.27
CA ARG A 36 2.00 4.55 17.82
C ARG A 36 2.56 5.83 18.39
N ASP A 37 2.97 5.80 19.65
CA ASP A 37 3.69 6.88 20.29
C ASP A 37 5.18 6.54 20.34
N PHE A 38 6.01 7.40 19.74
CA PHE A 38 7.46 7.25 19.75
C PHE A 38 8.14 8.08 20.85
N ASN A 39 7.56 9.21 21.29
CA ASN A 39 8.09 10.08 22.36
C ASN A 39 7.18 11.29 22.74
N SER A 40 5.87 11.09 22.86
CA SER A 40 4.79 12.06 23.13
C SER A 40 4.66 13.26 22.18
N LYS A 41 5.67 13.50 21.33
CA LYS A 41 5.70 14.56 20.30
C LYS A 41 5.71 14.00 18.88
N LEU A 42 6.00 12.71 18.73
CA LEU A 42 6.02 11.97 17.47
C LEU A 42 5.06 10.79 17.58
N MET A 43 3.91 10.92 16.94
CA MET A 43 2.88 9.89 16.88
C MET A 43 2.50 9.66 15.42
N ASP A 44 2.14 8.43 15.04
CA ASP A 44 1.46 8.16 13.78
C ASP A 44 0.29 7.18 13.96
N TYR A 45 -0.69 7.30 13.06
CA TYR A 45 -1.75 6.32 12.93
C TYR A 45 -1.26 5.19 12.00
N PHE A 46 -1.29 3.96 12.51
CA PHE A 46 -0.66 2.80 11.88
C PHE A 46 -1.64 1.63 11.79
N ILE A 47 -1.82 1.13 10.58
CA ILE A 47 -2.69 0.01 10.23
C ILE A 47 -1.81 -1.10 9.67
N VAL A 48 -2.08 -2.34 10.10
CA VAL A 48 -1.45 -3.53 9.54
C VAL A 48 -2.51 -4.32 8.80
N THR A 49 -2.25 -4.58 7.52
CA THR A 49 -3.03 -5.51 6.72
C THR A 49 -2.19 -6.73 6.35
N GLN A 50 -2.83 -7.87 6.11
CA GLN A 50 -2.15 -9.11 5.74
C GLN A 50 -2.89 -9.84 4.62
N SER A 51 -2.16 -10.28 3.60
CA SER A 51 -2.66 -11.17 2.56
C SER A 51 -2.88 -12.58 3.09
N ARG A 52 -3.63 -13.40 2.34
CA ARG A 52 -3.88 -14.80 2.66
C ARG A 52 -2.60 -15.64 2.85
N ASP A 53 -1.52 -15.31 2.15
CA ASP A 53 -0.23 -16.02 2.22
C ASP A 53 0.76 -15.41 3.24
N GLY A 54 0.33 -14.40 3.99
CA GLY A 54 1.06 -13.85 5.13
C GLY A 54 1.86 -12.57 4.85
N THR A 55 1.96 -12.13 3.59
CA THR A 55 2.60 -10.85 3.23
C THR A 55 1.86 -9.68 3.86
N ARG A 56 2.59 -8.78 4.52
CA ARG A 56 2.00 -7.62 5.20
C ARG A 56 2.12 -6.35 4.36
N VAL A 57 1.05 -5.56 4.34
CA VAL A 57 1.07 -4.16 3.90
C VAL A 57 0.74 -3.29 5.10
N ASN A 58 1.77 -2.62 5.59
CA ASN A 58 1.66 -1.65 6.67
C ASN A 58 1.27 -0.30 6.07
N ILE A 59 0.33 0.39 6.67
CA ILE A 59 -0.21 1.65 6.14
C ILE A 59 -0.18 2.67 7.28
N SER A 60 0.30 3.88 7.02
CA SER A 60 0.32 4.92 8.04
C SER A 60 0.22 6.33 7.50
N GLY A 61 -0.26 7.21 8.36
CA GLY A 61 -0.26 8.66 8.15
C GLY A 61 1.14 9.27 8.20
N ALA A 62 1.21 10.56 7.90
CA ALA A 62 2.30 11.41 8.36
C ALA A 62 2.45 11.29 9.89
N ARG A 63 3.67 11.41 10.40
CA ARG A 63 3.86 11.61 11.85
C ARG A 63 3.35 12.98 12.25
N SER A 64 3.09 13.16 13.55
CA SER A 64 2.84 14.50 14.09
C SER A 64 4.00 15.44 13.76
N ASN A 65 3.67 16.60 13.20
CA ASN A 65 4.60 17.63 12.69
C ASN A 65 5.40 17.22 11.43
N GLU A 66 5.01 16.14 10.75
CA GLU A 66 5.51 15.77 9.44
C GLU A 66 4.47 16.13 8.38
N THR A 67 4.93 16.66 7.23
CA THR A 67 4.11 16.79 6.02
C THR A 67 4.64 15.79 5.02
N LEU A 68 3.76 14.96 4.46
CA LEU A 68 4.15 14.06 3.38
C LEU A 68 4.36 14.87 2.09
N PRO A 69 5.40 14.56 1.31
CA PRO A 69 5.51 15.12 -0.02
C PRO A 69 4.33 14.65 -0.88
N GLU A 70 3.98 15.45 -1.89
CA GLU A 70 2.93 15.09 -2.83
C GLU A 70 3.23 13.73 -3.47
N ILE A 71 2.17 12.91 -3.65
CA ILE A 71 2.30 11.60 -4.27
C ILE A 71 2.71 11.79 -5.73
N GLY A 72 3.99 11.55 -6.02
CA GLY A 72 4.52 11.49 -7.37
C GLY A 72 4.27 10.12 -7.99
N SER A 73 3.83 10.08 -9.25
CA SER A 73 3.73 8.86 -10.05
C SER A 73 4.89 8.68 -11.03
N GLY A 74 6.02 9.34 -10.77
CA GLY A 74 7.22 9.30 -11.61
C GLY A 74 8.24 8.28 -11.11
N VAL A 75 9.34 8.14 -11.87
CA VAL A 75 10.47 7.31 -11.45
C VAL A 75 11.29 8.08 -10.41
N HIS A 76 11.60 7.42 -9.29
CA HIS A 76 12.36 7.98 -8.17
C HIS A 76 13.38 6.95 -7.65
N GLU A 77 14.44 7.42 -7.00
CA GLU A 77 15.40 6.55 -6.30
C GLU A 77 14.74 5.87 -5.10
N GLY A 78 14.72 4.53 -5.05
CA GLY A 78 14.10 3.75 -3.97
C GLY A 78 13.19 2.61 -4.45
N LEU A 79 12.29 2.15 -3.57
CA LEU A 79 11.24 1.19 -3.94
C LEU A 79 10.20 1.88 -4.85
N GLU A 80 10.16 1.50 -6.12
CA GLU A 80 9.35 2.19 -7.14
C GLU A 80 8.00 1.49 -7.41
N HIS A 81 7.96 0.16 -7.40
CA HIS A 81 6.73 -0.62 -7.52
C HIS A 81 6.83 -1.96 -6.78
N PHE A 82 5.67 -2.59 -6.55
CA PHE A 82 5.55 -4.00 -6.16
C PHE A 82 4.50 -4.68 -7.04
N GLY A 83 4.58 -6.01 -7.16
CA GLY A 83 3.69 -6.80 -8.01
C GLY A 83 2.86 -7.79 -7.20
N ILE A 84 1.65 -8.07 -7.70
CA ILE A 84 0.79 -9.15 -7.22
C ILE A 84 0.57 -10.11 -8.40
N THR A 85 0.69 -11.41 -8.15
CA THR A 85 0.40 -12.44 -9.15
C THR A 85 -1.10 -12.71 -9.21
N VAL A 86 -1.67 -12.70 -10.42
CA VAL A 86 -3.08 -13.00 -10.66
C VAL A 86 -3.25 -14.01 -11.79
N PRO A 87 -4.33 -14.83 -11.78
CA PRO A 87 -4.54 -15.85 -12.82
C PRO A 87 -4.81 -15.28 -14.21
N ASN A 88 -5.57 -14.18 -14.30
CA ASN A 88 -5.91 -13.51 -15.56
C ASN A 88 -5.83 -11.98 -15.38
N ILE A 89 -4.89 -11.35 -16.07
CA ILE A 89 -4.63 -9.91 -15.94
C ILE A 89 -5.78 -9.05 -16.50
N ASN A 90 -6.46 -9.47 -17.58
CA ASN A 90 -7.51 -8.65 -18.20
C ASN A 90 -8.75 -8.59 -17.31
N GLU A 91 -9.18 -9.74 -16.78
CA GLU A 91 -10.30 -9.81 -15.84
C GLU A 91 -10.00 -9.03 -14.56
N GLU A 92 -8.77 -9.13 -14.06
CA GLU A 92 -8.38 -8.42 -12.85
C GLU A 92 -8.33 -6.90 -13.06
N LEU A 93 -7.81 -6.45 -14.20
CA LEU A 93 -7.81 -5.03 -14.55
C LEU A 93 -9.23 -4.47 -14.60
N GLU A 94 -10.16 -5.15 -15.25
CA GLU A 94 -11.57 -4.73 -15.30
C GLU A 94 -12.19 -4.63 -13.89
N ARG A 95 -11.88 -5.59 -13.01
CA ARG A 95 -12.37 -5.59 -11.64
C ARG A 95 -11.78 -4.44 -10.82
N LEU A 96 -10.46 -4.25 -10.87
CA LEU A 96 -9.78 -3.18 -10.14
C LEU A 96 -10.20 -1.79 -10.62
N GLN A 97 -10.44 -1.61 -11.92
CA GLN A 97 -10.95 -0.35 -12.46
C GLN A 97 -12.35 -0.01 -11.93
N LYS A 98 -13.22 -1.01 -11.73
CA LYS A 98 -14.54 -0.81 -11.09
C LYS A 98 -14.42 -0.39 -9.61
N LEU A 99 -13.31 -0.73 -8.96
CA LEU A 99 -12.95 -0.28 -7.61
C LEU A 99 -12.19 1.06 -7.59
N GLY A 100 -12.15 1.77 -8.72
CA GLY A 100 -11.54 3.09 -8.83
C GLY A 100 -10.03 3.09 -9.14
N ALA A 101 -9.42 1.94 -9.43
CA ALA A 101 -8.03 1.91 -9.87
C ALA A 101 -7.88 2.54 -11.27
N VAL A 102 -6.82 3.33 -11.47
CA VAL A 102 -6.49 3.91 -12.77
C VAL A 102 -5.43 3.03 -13.43
N PHE A 103 -5.77 2.44 -14.58
CA PHE A 103 -4.81 1.67 -15.35
C PHE A 103 -3.78 2.60 -16.00
N ARG A 104 -2.49 2.32 -15.73
CA ARG A 104 -1.36 3.03 -16.34
C ARG A 104 -0.48 2.03 -17.07
N THR A 105 -0.18 2.33 -18.34
CA THR A 105 0.86 1.64 -19.08
C THR A 105 2.06 2.57 -19.17
N THR A 106 3.24 2.08 -18.79
CA THR A 106 4.48 2.73 -19.24
C THR A 106 4.68 2.31 -20.69
N HIS A 107 4.27 3.14 -21.65
CA HIS A 107 4.74 3.02 -23.03
C HIS A 107 6.27 3.19 -23.02
N ARG A 108 7.01 2.07 -22.99
CA ARG A 108 8.38 2.07 -23.51
C ARG A 108 8.24 2.02 -25.02
N ASN A 109 8.32 3.18 -25.66
CA ASN A 109 8.63 3.23 -27.08
C ASN A 109 9.99 2.54 -27.25
N SER A 110 9.96 1.33 -27.82
CA SER A 110 11.14 0.66 -28.36
C SER A 110 11.68 1.42 -29.56
#